data_AF-A0A2E8WKX0-F1
#
_entry.id   AF-A0A2E8WKX0-F1
#
_cell.length_a   1.000
_cell.length_b   1.000
_cell.length_c   1.000
_cell.angle_alpha   90.00
_cell.angle_beta   90.00
_cell.angle_gamma   90.00
#
_symmetry.space_group_name_H-M   'P 1'
#
loop_
_entity.id
_entity.type
_entity.pdbx_description
1 polymer ?
#
loop_
_entity_poly.entity_id
_entity_poly.type
_entity_poly.pdbx_seq_one_letter_code
_entity_poly.pdbx_strand_id
1 'polypeptide(L)'
;MPIHNDGTLFGYRGRIINALDAASGERIWRSREPGDGLAMVIDDRLVTVTKEGTLVVSALLREGYQEVASLQVLDDIVRPPPAFANGLFYIRSVSEIACDGGDRVDAGRRKPGTHPRVSVC
;
A
#
# COMPACT_ATOMS: atom_id res chain seq x y z
N MET A 1 -3.69 -10.51 6.08
CA MET A 1 -4.07 -10.04 7.43
C MET A 1 -5.07 -8.91 7.26
N PRO A 2 -6.29 -9.01 7.81
CA PRO A 2 -7.23 -7.90 7.80
C PRO A 2 -6.79 -6.81 8.78
N ILE A 3 -7.12 -5.57 8.45
CA ILE A 3 -6.84 -4.35 9.20
C ILE A 3 -8.18 -3.86 9.75
N HIS A 4 -8.29 -3.64 11.05
CA HIS A 4 -9.50 -3.10 11.66
C HIS A 4 -9.35 -1.59 11.94
N ASN A 5 -10.29 -0.78 11.48
CA ASN A 5 -10.38 0.64 11.78
C ASN A 5 -11.86 1.06 11.86
N ASP A 6 -12.26 1.66 12.98
CA ASP A 6 -13.60 2.21 13.24
C ASP A 6 -14.77 1.34 12.74
N GLY A 7 -14.84 0.09 13.22
CA GLY A 7 -15.90 -0.84 12.84
C GLY A 7 -15.83 -1.36 11.40
N THR A 8 -14.72 -1.12 10.69
CA THR A 8 -14.50 -1.58 9.32
C THR A 8 -13.25 -2.45 9.23
N LEU A 9 -13.34 -3.58 8.53
CA LEU A 9 -12.23 -4.46 8.21
C LEU A 9 -11.76 -4.23 6.77
N PHE A 10 -10.52 -3.80 6.61
CA PHE A 10 -9.86 -3.60 5.32
C PHE A 10 -8.89 -4.72 5.02
N GLY A 11 -8.76 -5.12 3.76
CA GLY A 11 -7.68 -6.00 3.37
C GLY A 11 -7.85 -6.70 2.03
N TYR A 12 -6.79 -7.40 1.66
CA TYR A 12 -6.76 -8.18 0.43
C TYR A 12 -7.59 -9.46 0.52
N ARG A 13 -8.42 -9.68 -0.50
CA ARG A 13 -9.02 -10.96 -0.86
C ARG A 13 -8.63 -11.28 -2.29
N GLY A 14 -7.61 -12.10 -2.47
CA GLY A 14 -6.97 -12.30 -3.78
C GLY A 14 -6.26 -11.02 -4.23
N ARG A 15 -6.61 -10.50 -5.41
CA ARG A 15 -6.01 -9.29 -6.02
C ARG A 15 -6.84 -8.02 -5.82
N ILE A 16 -7.79 -8.06 -4.90
CA ILE A 16 -8.78 -7.00 -4.63
C ILE A 16 -8.71 -6.59 -3.17
N ILE A 17 -8.69 -5.28 -2.91
CA ILE A 17 -8.87 -4.73 -1.56
C ILE A 17 -10.36 -4.62 -1.29
N ASN A 18 -10.79 -5.05 -0.11
CA ASN A 18 -12.17 -4.98 0.33
C ASN A 18 -12.25 -4.19 1.64
N ALA A 19 -13.38 -3.53 1.84
CA ALA A 19 -13.84 -3.10 3.15
C ALA A 19 -15.09 -3.90 3.51
N LEU A 20 -15.08 -4.48 4.71
CA LEU A 20 -16.18 -5.23 5.28
C LEU A 20 -16.64 -4.52 6.56
N ASP A 21 -17.93 -4.59 6.85
CA ASP A 21 -18.42 -4.24 8.17
C ASP A 21 -17.86 -5.23 9.21
N ALA A 22 -17.25 -4.74 10.27
CA ALA A 22 -16.56 -5.59 11.24
C ALA A 22 -17.53 -6.44 12.08
N ALA A 23 -18.78 -5.97 12.25
CA ALA A 23 -19.77 -6.68 13.04
C ALA A 23 -20.49 -7.75 12.22
N SER A 24 -20.91 -7.44 10.99
CA SER A 24 -21.67 -8.37 10.15
C SER A 24 -20.80 -9.20 9.20
N GLY A 25 -19.59 -8.73 8.89
CA GLY A 25 -18.75 -9.31 7.84
C GLY A 25 -19.24 -8.99 6.41
N GLU A 26 -20.29 -8.20 6.26
CA GLU A 26 -20.82 -7.82 4.95
C GLU A 26 -19.89 -6.87 4.22
N ARG A 27 -19.77 -7.04 2.91
CA ARG A 27 -18.91 -6.19 2.09
C ARG A 27 -19.53 -4.82 1.88
N ILE A 28 -18.84 -3.80 2.37
CA ILE A 28 -19.17 -2.39 2.15
C ILE A 28 -18.74 -2.00 0.74
N TRP A 29 -17.47 -2.22 0.40
CA TRP A 29 -16.94 -1.95 -0.94
C TRP A 29 -15.81 -2.89 -1.32
N ARG A 30 -15.48 -2.89 -2.62
CA ARG A 30 -14.26 -3.50 -3.18
C ARG A 30 -13.58 -2.53 -4.13
N SER A 31 -12.26 -2.56 -4.18
CA SER A 31 -11.48 -1.84 -5.16
C SER A 31 -11.62 -2.47 -6.56
N ARG A 32 -11.10 -1.77 -7.59
CA ARG A 32 -10.57 -2.40 -8.82
C ARG A 32 -9.41 -3.34 -8.49
N GLU A 33 -8.78 -4.02 -9.44
CA GLU A 33 -7.58 -4.83 -9.16
C GLU A 33 -6.33 -3.95 -9.04
N PRO A 34 -5.84 -3.61 -7.82
CA PRO A 34 -4.53 -2.96 -7.67
C PRO A 34 -3.37 -3.93 -7.93
N GLY A 35 -3.64 -5.24 -8.04
CA GLY A 35 -2.62 -6.28 -8.14
C GLY A 35 -2.59 -7.17 -6.90
N ASP A 36 -1.66 -8.11 -6.87
CA ASP A 36 -1.41 -8.93 -5.68
C ASP A 36 -0.53 -8.12 -4.74
N GLY A 37 -0.92 -7.95 -3.48
CA GLY A 37 -0.25 -7.00 -2.61
C GLY A 37 -0.41 -7.30 -1.14
N LEU A 38 0.44 -6.63 -0.38
CA LEU A 38 0.52 -6.72 1.07
C LEU A 38 0.25 -5.33 1.62
N ALA A 39 -0.74 -5.23 2.50
CA ALA A 39 -1.20 -3.95 3.04
C ALA A 39 -0.86 -3.80 4.52
N MET A 40 -0.62 -2.56 4.93
CA MET A 40 -0.47 -2.10 6.31
C MET A 40 -1.14 -0.73 6.47
N VAL A 41 -1.33 -0.29 7.71
CA VAL A 41 -1.82 1.05 8.02
C VAL A 41 -0.72 1.89 8.63
N ILE A 42 -0.65 3.14 8.19
CA ILE A 42 0.15 4.20 8.78
C ILE A 42 -0.78 5.39 8.92
N ASP A 43 -1.05 5.81 10.15
CA ASP A 43 -2.03 6.85 10.47
C ASP A 43 -3.40 6.61 9.79
N ASP A 44 -3.85 7.53 8.93
CA ASP A 44 -5.12 7.46 8.19
C ASP A 44 -4.98 6.88 6.77
N ARG A 45 -3.86 6.22 6.48
CA ARG A 45 -3.52 5.68 5.17
C ARG A 45 -3.44 4.17 5.16
N LEU A 46 -4.06 3.58 4.15
CA LEU A 46 -3.81 2.21 3.75
C LEU A 46 -2.64 2.19 2.76
N VAL A 47 -1.50 1.64 3.20
CA VAL A 47 -0.30 1.51 2.37
C VAL A 47 -0.16 0.08 1.92
N THR A 48 0.09 -0.09 0.62
CA THR A 48 0.21 -1.38 -0.03
C THR A 48 1.50 -1.45 -0.81
N VAL A 49 2.21 -2.57 -0.73
CA VAL A 49 3.21 -2.93 -1.74
C VAL A 49 2.67 -4.07 -2.60
N THR A 50 2.66 -3.88 -3.91
CA THR A 50 2.31 -4.96 -4.85
C THR A 50 3.48 -5.94 -4.97
N LYS A 51 3.19 -7.18 -5.40
CA LYS A 51 4.22 -8.17 -5.68
C LYS A 51 5.20 -7.70 -6.75
N GLU A 52 4.75 -6.84 -7.65
CA GLU A 52 5.55 -6.22 -8.71
C GLU A 52 6.35 -5.01 -8.21
N GLY A 53 6.40 -4.75 -6.89
CA GLY A 53 7.28 -3.72 -6.31
C GLY A 53 6.74 -2.29 -6.42
N THR A 54 5.44 -2.11 -6.61
CA THR A 54 4.80 -0.80 -6.57
C THR A 54 4.29 -0.50 -5.16
N LEU A 55 4.76 0.59 -4.55
CA LEU A 55 4.20 1.15 -3.32
C LEU A 55 2.98 2.02 -3.69
N VAL A 56 1.84 1.76 -3.07
CA VAL A 56 0.59 2.47 -3.29
C VAL A 56 0.07 2.97 -1.95
N VAL A 57 -0.25 4.25 -1.88
CA VAL A 57 -0.89 4.88 -0.72
C VAL A 57 -2.33 5.21 -1.08
N SER A 58 -3.25 4.76 -0.24
CA SER A 58 -4.68 5.04 -0.36
C SER A 58 -5.24 5.56 0.96
N ALA A 59 -6.35 6.29 0.89
CA ALA A 59 -7.05 6.74 2.08
C ALA A 59 -7.77 5.57 2.77
N LEU A 60 -7.77 5.54 4.11
CA LEU A 60 -8.44 4.52 4.91
C LEU A 60 -9.93 4.86 5.13
N LEU A 61 -10.72 4.83 4.04
CA LEU A 61 -12.11 5.31 4.02
C LEU A 61 -13.14 4.18 3.99
N ARG A 62 -14.22 4.31 4.77
CA ARG A 62 -15.35 3.38 4.74
C ARG A 62 -16.22 3.57 3.49
N GLU A 63 -16.17 4.74 2.87
CA GLU A 63 -17.02 5.14 1.74
C GLU A 63 -16.54 4.55 0.42
N GLY A 64 -15.24 4.29 0.27
CA GLY A 64 -14.69 3.73 -0.95
C GLY A 64 -13.17 3.69 -1.00
N TYR A 65 -12.67 2.98 -2.01
CA TYR A 65 -11.24 2.95 -2.31
C TYR A 65 -10.80 4.23 -3.02
N GLN A 66 -9.84 4.95 -2.45
CA GLN A 66 -9.25 6.15 -3.03
C GLN A 66 -7.72 6.09 -2.96
N GLU A 67 -7.08 5.90 -4.12
CA GLU A 67 -5.64 5.99 -4.28
C GLU A 67 -5.19 7.46 -4.22
N VAL A 68 -4.19 7.74 -3.39
CA VAL A 68 -3.61 9.07 -3.17
C VAL A 68 -2.31 9.21 -3.96
N ALA A 69 -1.46 8.19 -3.92
CA ALA A 69 -0.17 8.17 -4.62
C ALA A 69 0.28 6.74 -4.93
N SER A 70 1.14 6.60 -5.94
CA SER A 70 1.82 5.35 -6.26
C SER A 70 3.24 5.59 -6.76
N LEU A 71 4.14 4.66 -6.45
CA LEU A 71 5.55 4.73 -6.79
C LEU A 71 6.13 3.34 -7.04
N GLN A 72 6.84 3.17 -8.16
CA GLN A 72 7.63 1.96 -8.40
C GLN A 72 8.91 2.04 -7.55
N VAL A 73 9.06 1.13 -6.59
CA VAL A 73 10.20 1.12 -5.64
C VAL A 73 11.22 0.03 -5.93
N LEU A 74 10.79 -1.08 -6.53
CA LEU A 74 11.62 -2.25 -6.83
C LEU A 74 11.17 -2.86 -8.15
N ASP A 75 12.09 -3.30 -9.00
CA ASP A 75 11.76 -3.99 -10.25
C ASP A 75 11.86 -5.53 -10.10
N ASP A 76 11.77 -6.03 -8.86
CA ASP A 76 11.84 -7.45 -8.48
C ASP A 76 10.64 -7.86 -7.60
N ILE A 77 10.41 -9.17 -7.48
CA ILE A 77 9.27 -9.74 -6.77
C ILE A 77 9.38 -9.45 -5.27
N VAL A 78 8.39 -8.70 -4.77
CA VAL A 78 8.20 -8.47 -3.34
C VAL A 78 7.32 -9.57 -2.74
N ARG A 79 7.80 -10.18 -1.67
CA ARG A 79 7.08 -11.25 -0.93
C ARG A 79 6.77 -10.92 0.53
N PRO A 80 7.65 -10.25 1.30
CA PRO A 80 7.31 -9.86 2.65
C PRO A 80 6.51 -8.57 2.66
N PRO A 81 5.69 -8.33 3.69
CA PRO A 81 5.04 -7.04 3.88
C PRO A 81 6.09 -5.93 4.05
N PRO A 82 5.76 -4.68 3.68
CA PRO A 82 6.64 -3.56 3.89
C PRO A 82 6.76 -3.25 5.39
N ALA A 83 7.85 -2.60 5.79
CA ALA A 83 8.02 -2.06 7.13
C ALA A 83 8.12 -0.53 7.07
N PHE A 84 7.72 0.15 8.14
CA PHE A 84 7.81 1.59 8.24
C PHE A 84 8.44 1.99 9.57
N ALA A 85 9.50 2.79 9.51
CA ALA A 85 10.18 3.31 10.69
C ALA A 85 10.89 4.63 10.35
N ASN A 86 10.92 5.57 11.29
CA ASN A 86 11.60 6.86 11.15
C ASN A 86 11.20 7.64 9.88
N GLY A 87 9.93 7.57 9.49
CA GLY A 87 9.44 8.24 8.28
C GLY A 87 9.86 7.58 6.97
N LEU A 88 10.39 6.34 6.99
CA LEU A 88 10.89 5.64 5.83
C LEU A 88 10.18 4.30 5.63
N PHE A 89 9.86 4.00 4.37
CA PHE A 89 9.42 2.68 3.93
C PHE A 89 10.62 1.79 3.65
N TYR A 90 10.62 0.60 4.23
CA TYR A 90 11.60 -0.45 3.99
C TYR A 90 10.91 -1.60 3.27
N ILE A 91 11.35 -1.87 2.04
CA ILE A 91 10.73 -2.85 1.16
C ILE A 91 11.85 -3.75 0.65
N ARG A 92 11.65 -5.06 0.73
CA ARG A 92 12.67 -6.03 0.29
C ARG A 92 12.11 -7.00 -0.74
N SER A 93 12.91 -7.30 -1.74
CA SER A 93 12.71 -8.42 -2.65
C SER A 93 13.53 -9.63 -2.17
N VAL A 94 13.70 -10.60 -3.06
CA VAL A 94 14.65 -11.71 -2.85
C VAL A 94 16.09 -11.23 -3.00
N SER A 95 16.33 -10.22 -3.84
CA SER A 95 17.67 -9.79 -4.25
C SER A 95 18.15 -8.49 -3.61
N GLU A 96 17.25 -7.61 -3.16
CA GLU A 96 17.59 -6.25 -2.73
C GLU A 96 16.64 -5.69 -1.64
N ILE A 97 17.07 -4.58 -1.00
CA ILE A 97 16.28 -3.80 -0.04
C ILE A 97 16.27 -2.34 -0.48
N ALA A 98 15.09 -1.75 -0.58
CA ALA A 98 14.84 -0.36 -0.90
C ALA A 98 14.35 0.43 0.33
N CYS A 99 14.81 1.69 0.43
CA CYS A 99 14.30 2.69 1.35
C CYS A 99 13.75 3.90 0.58
N ASP A 100 12.51 4.31 0.87
CA ASP A 100 11.90 5.53 0.32
C ASP A 100 11.21 6.39 1.40
N GLY A 101 11.19 7.71 1.20
CA GLY A 101 10.71 8.67 2.18
C GLY A 101 9.18 8.79 2.25
N GLY A 102 8.61 8.53 3.43
CA GLY A 102 7.17 8.61 3.71
C GLY A 102 6.62 10.03 3.86
N ASP A 103 7.46 11.04 4.09
CA ASP A 103 7.03 12.45 4.27
C ASP A 103 6.58 13.16 2.97
N ARG A 104 6.49 12.45 1.83
CA ARG A 104 6.15 13.03 0.53
C ARG A 104 4.79 12.61 -0.05
N VAL A 105 3.88 12.13 0.78
CA VAL A 105 2.46 11.97 0.39
C VAL A 105 1.72 13.31 0.45
N ASP A 106 2.14 14.25 -0.40
CA ASP A 106 1.37 15.44 -0.72
C ASP A 106 1.12 15.51 -2.22
N ALA A 107 -0.11 15.88 -2.58
CA ALA A 107 -0.72 15.65 -3.88
C ALA A 107 0.09 16.21 -5.07
N GLY A 108 0.66 15.32 -5.88
CA GLY A 108 1.35 15.71 -7.10
C GLY A 108 1.59 14.52 -8.03
N ARG A 109 0.74 14.38 -9.05
CA ARG A 109 0.90 13.42 -10.15
C ARG A 109 2.28 13.60 -10.79
N ARG A 110 3.24 12.73 -10.45
CA ARG A 110 4.59 12.74 -11.04
C ARG A 110 4.59 11.93 -12.34
N LYS A 111 5.30 12.43 -13.34
CA LYS A 111 5.42 11.80 -14.67
C LYS A 111 6.16 10.45 -14.58
N PRO A 112 5.76 9.44 -15.39
CA PRO A 112 6.52 8.20 -15.52
C PRO A 112 7.84 8.50 -16.24
N GLY A 113 8.96 8.03 -15.69
CA GLY A 113 10.29 8.13 -16.32
C GLY A 113 11.39 8.82 -15.51
N THR A 114 11.13 9.20 -14.26
CA THR A 114 12.20 9.61 -13.34
C THR A 114 12.20 8.66 -12.16
N HIS A 115 13.07 7.65 -12.20
CA HIS A 115 13.31 6.80 -11.04
C HIS A 115 13.68 7.71 -9.86
N PRO A 116 12.95 7.67 -8.73
CA PRO A 116 13.47 8.24 -7.49
C PRO A 116 14.82 7.59 -7.23
N ARG A 117 15.72 8.30 -6.55
CA ARG A 117 16.88 7.64 -5.95
C ARG A 117 16.35 6.75 -4.82
N VAL A 118 15.90 5.55 -5.19
CA VAL A 118 15.74 4.44 -4.26
C VAL A 118 17.12 4.26 -3.65
N SER A 119 17.24 4.59 -2.37
CA SER A 119 18.49 4.36 -1.67
C SER A 119 18.47 2.90 -1.26
N VAL A 120 19.34 2.11 -1.89
CA VAL A 120 19.63 0.76 -1.42
C VAL A 120 20.31 0.91 -0.07
N CYS A 121 19.70 0.32 0.97
CA CYS A 121 20.28 0.30 2.31
C CYS A 121 21.44 -0.70 2.41
#